data_AF-A0A541BY52-F1
#
_entry.id   AF-A0A541BY52-F1
#
_cell.length_a   1.000
_cell.length_b   1.000
_cell.length_c   1.000
_cell.angle_alpha   90.00
_cell.angle_beta   90.00
_cell.angle_gamma   90.00
#
_symmetry.space_group_name_H-M   'P 1'
#
loop_
_entity.id
_entity.type
_entity.pdbx_description
1 polymer ?
#
loop_
_entity_poly.entity_id
_entity_poly.type
_entity_poly.pdbx_seq_one_letter_code
_entity_poly.pdbx_strand_id
1 'polypeptide(L)'
;MSTSAPALGRLGPFLVDAEGVLHAAEPSRPAGFGFRWRGRRVHAVLCPDARLRLSVLAGHVPFTAEAAALRPGVYAAYAALRDDAPPEWRVGLSPAHGVVIEAVEALGKPATVSALIAAATRFVLRLAPCLDLLDEAGARPA
;
A
#
# COMPACT_ATOMS: atom_id res chain seq x y z
N MET A 1 -7.99 8.84 32.91
CA MET A 1 -6.83 9.76 32.78
C MET A 1 -5.70 8.95 32.18
N SER A 2 -5.48 9.01 30.86
CA SER A 2 -4.32 8.35 30.24
C SER A 2 -3.11 9.27 30.39
N THR A 3 -2.20 8.90 31.28
CA THR A 3 -0.84 9.40 31.32
C THR A 3 -0.17 9.05 29.98
N SER A 4 0.10 10.07 29.16
CA SER A 4 0.94 9.91 27.96
C SER A 4 2.34 9.50 28.43
N ALA A 5 2.80 8.33 28.04
CA ALA A 5 4.21 7.98 28.17
C ALA A 5 5.06 9.03 27.42
N PRO A 6 6.27 9.36 27.92
CA PRO A 6 7.15 10.29 27.23
C PRO A 6 7.53 9.73 25.85
N ALA A 7 7.40 10.54 24.80
CA ALA A 7 7.80 10.15 23.46
C ALA A 7 9.31 9.88 23.42
N LEU A 8 9.70 8.67 22.99
CA LEU A 8 11.08 8.26 22.73
C LEU A 8 11.66 9.04 21.55
N GLY A 9 10.84 9.35 20.55
CA GLY A 9 11.28 10.11 19.38
C GLY A 9 10.20 10.28 18.32
N ARG A 10 10.61 10.91 17.20
CA ARG A 10 9.76 11.16 16.04
C ARG A 10 10.25 10.35 14.84
N LEU A 11 9.34 9.60 14.23
CA LEU A 11 9.56 8.90 12.97
C LEU A 11 8.63 9.48 11.91
N GLY A 12 9.09 10.52 11.20
CA GLY A 12 8.29 11.21 10.19
C GLY A 12 6.97 11.76 10.76
N PRO A 13 5.80 11.25 10.30
CA PRO A 13 4.48 11.69 10.77
C PRO A 13 4.07 11.04 12.11
N PHE A 14 4.90 10.17 12.69
CA PHE A 14 4.60 9.44 13.92
C PHE A 14 5.44 9.94 15.09
N LEU A 15 4.83 10.02 16.26
CA LEU A 15 5.51 10.02 17.55
C LEU A 15 5.56 8.58 18.06
N VAL A 16 6.69 8.19 18.63
CA VAL A 16 6.92 6.84 19.15
C VAL A 16 7.25 6.95 20.63
N ASP A 17 6.56 6.19 21.49
CA ASP A 17 6.87 6.12 22.92
C ASP A 17 7.94 5.06 23.24
N ALA A 18 8.27 4.89 24.53
CA ALA A 18 9.30 3.94 24.97
C ALA A 18 8.92 2.48 24.69
N GLU A 19 7.62 2.19 24.62
CA GLU A 19 7.04 0.89 24.31
C GLU A 19 6.93 0.63 22.80
N GLY A 20 7.29 1.63 21.98
CA GLY A 20 7.26 1.55 20.52
C GLY A 20 5.86 1.76 19.92
N VAL A 21 4.91 2.29 20.70
CA VAL A 21 3.56 2.62 20.26
C VAL A 21 3.59 3.84 19.35
N LEU A 22 2.81 3.77 18.28
CA LEU A 22 2.65 4.83 17.29
C LEU A 22 1.53 5.77 17.69
N HIS A 23 1.84 7.07 17.69
CA HIS A 23 0.86 8.15 17.75
C HIS A 23 0.99 9.04 16.52
N ALA A 24 -0.13 9.54 16.00
CA ALA A 24 -0.09 10.56 14.96
C ALA A 24 0.53 11.84 15.55
N ALA A 25 1.56 12.39 14.90
CA ALA A 25 2.17 13.65 15.33
C ALA A 25 1.20 14.84 15.18
N GLU A 26 0.32 14.78 14.18
CA GLU A 26 -0.75 15.74 13.95
C GLU A 26 -2.11 15.01 13.96
N PRO A 27 -2.91 15.09 15.03
CA PRO A 27 -4.19 14.39 15.12
C PRO A 27 -5.21 14.78 14.04
N SER A 28 -5.06 15.99 13.47
CA SER A 28 -5.95 16.53 12.43
C SER A 28 -5.64 16.02 11.02
N ARG A 29 -4.55 15.24 10.84
CA ARG A 29 -4.15 14.69 9.54
C ARG A 29 -3.87 13.19 9.65
N PRO A 30 -4.26 12.39 8.64
CA PRO A 30 -3.86 10.98 8.59
C PRO A 30 -2.33 10.86 8.60
N ALA A 31 -1.78 10.17 9.60
CA ALA A 31 -0.35 9.92 9.68
C ALA A 31 0.02 8.85 8.64
N GLY A 32 0.83 9.23 7.65
CA GLY A 32 1.21 8.32 6.58
C GLY A 32 2.58 8.60 6.01
N PHE A 33 3.20 7.55 5.48
CA PHE A 33 4.52 7.60 4.85
C PHE A 33 4.47 6.90 3.49
N GLY A 34 5.50 7.13 2.68
CA GLY A 34 5.66 6.45 1.41
C GLY A 34 7.08 5.92 1.26
N PHE A 35 7.21 4.83 0.52
CA PHE A 35 8.50 4.22 0.20
C PHE A 35 8.47 3.65 -1.22
N ARG A 36 9.64 3.28 -1.76
CA ARG A 36 9.75 2.68 -3.09
C ARG A 36 9.98 1.19 -2.98
N TRP A 37 9.26 0.42 -3.78
CA TRP A 37 9.45 -1.02 -3.95
C TRP A 37 9.42 -1.36 -5.44
N ARG A 38 10.50 -1.96 -5.96
CA ARG A 38 10.65 -2.30 -7.39
C ARG A 38 10.26 -1.15 -8.33
N GLY A 39 10.71 0.07 -8.02
CA GLY A 39 10.43 1.27 -8.82
C GLY A 39 9.05 1.92 -8.61
N ARG A 40 8.15 1.30 -7.84
CA ARG A 40 6.80 1.82 -7.58
C ARG A 40 6.71 2.48 -6.21
N ARG A 41 5.91 3.55 -6.10
CA ARG A 41 5.66 4.20 -4.81
C ARG A 41 4.53 3.49 -4.08
N VAL A 42 4.83 2.96 -2.90
CA VAL A 42 3.85 2.43 -1.95
C VAL A 42 3.52 3.51 -0.94
N HIS A 43 2.24 3.71 -0.68
CA HIS A 43 1.72 4.62 0.33
C HIS A 43 1.18 3.81 1.50
N ALA A 44 1.48 4.23 2.72
CA ALA A 44 1.02 3.62 3.95
C ALA A 44 0.39 4.70 4.83
N VAL A 45 -0.86 4.52 5.24
CA VAL A 45 -1.62 5.49 6.05
C VAL A 45 -2.20 4.79 7.27
N LEU A 46 -1.83 5.27 8.46
CA LEU A 46 -2.39 4.82 9.72
C LEU A 46 -3.80 5.41 9.89
N CYS A 47 -4.77 4.53 10.05
CA CYS A 47 -6.17 4.86 10.30
C CYS A 47 -6.43 4.98 11.82
N PRO A 48 -7.46 5.74 12.25
CA PRO A 48 -7.75 5.98 13.67
C PRO A 48 -8.02 4.73 14.53
N ASP A 49 -8.27 3.57 13.92
CA ASP A 49 -8.61 2.31 14.60
C ASP A 49 -7.47 1.29 14.61
N ALA A 50 -6.23 1.77 14.54
CA ALA A 50 -5.02 0.96 14.50
C ALA A 50 -4.97 0.01 13.29
N ARG A 51 -5.55 0.43 12.16
CA ARG A 51 -5.39 -0.21 10.87
C ARG A 51 -4.42 0.56 9.99
N LEU A 52 -3.67 -0.15 9.17
CA LEU A 52 -2.78 0.40 8.16
C LEU A 52 -3.40 0.19 6.78
N ARG A 53 -3.71 1.28 6.08
CA ARG A 53 -4.06 1.22 4.67
C ARG A 53 -2.79 1.32 3.85
N LEU A 54 -2.56 0.35 2.99
CA LEU A 54 -1.45 0.29 2.05
C LEU A 54 -2.01 0.42 0.63
N SER A 55 -1.39 1.24 -0.21
CA SER A 55 -1.79 1.36 -1.61
C SER A 55 -0.61 1.57 -2.55
N VAL A 56 -0.76 1.09 -3.78
CA VAL A 56 0.25 1.20 -4.83
C VAL A 56 -0.43 1.33 -6.19
N LEU A 57 0.13 2.20 -7.03
CA LEU A 57 -0.13 2.16 -8.47
C LEU A 57 0.80 1.10 -9.06
N ALA A 58 0.24 -0.06 -9.41
CA ALA A 58 0.99 -1.24 -9.82
C ALA A 58 1.47 -1.17 -11.28
N GLY A 59 0.77 -0.41 -12.12
CA GLY A 59 1.12 -0.17 -13.50
C GLY A 59 -0.02 0.51 -14.25
N HIS A 60 0.14 0.72 -15.55
CA HIS A 60 -0.88 1.27 -16.41
C HIS A 60 -1.22 0.33 -17.56
N VAL A 61 -2.50 0.25 -17.91
CA VAL A 61 -2.89 -0.29 -19.21
C VAL A 61 -2.37 0.67 -20.28
N PRO A 62 -1.57 0.20 -21.27
CA PRO A 62 -1.03 1.08 -22.30
C PRO A 62 -2.13 1.81 -23.06
N PHE A 63 -1.85 3.05 -23.48
CA PHE A 63 -2.77 3.77 -24.38
C PHE A 63 -2.87 3.04 -25.72
N THR A 64 -4.06 3.05 -26.32
CA THR A 64 -4.31 2.39 -27.62
C THR A 64 -3.36 2.90 -28.70
N ALA A 65 -3.02 4.19 -28.69
CA ALA A 65 -2.10 4.79 -29.66
C ALA A 65 -0.64 4.30 -29.51
N GLU A 66 -0.23 3.83 -28.33
CA GLU A 66 1.14 3.39 -28.07
C GLU A 66 1.32 1.89 -28.31
N ALA A 67 0.38 1.07 -27.80
CA ALA A 67 0.53 -0.39 -27.81
C ALA A 67 -0.82 -1.12 -27.76
N ALA A 68 -1.69 -0.89 -28.76
CA ALA A 68 -3.01 -1.52 -28.84
C ALA A 68 -3.00 -3.04 -28.64
N ALA A 69 -2.00 -3.74 -29.20
CA ALA A 69 -1.89 -5.19 -29.17
C ALA A 69 -1.64 -5.77 -27.76
N LEU A 70 -1.04 -4.99 -26.83
CA LEU A 70 -0.76 -5.45 -25.47
C LEU A 70 -1.97 -5.32 -24.53
N ARG A 71 -2.91 -4.43 -24.85
CA ARG A 71 -4.04 -4.08 -23.97
C ARG A 71 -4.88 -5.28 -23.56
N PRO A 72 -5.28 -6.23 -24.45
CA PRO A 72 -6.04 -7.40 -24.04
C PRO A 72 -5.32 -8.25 -22.99
N GLY A 73 -3.99 -8.42 -23.14
CA GLY A 73 -3.16 -9.13 -22.17
C GLY A 73 -3.14 -8.45 -20.81
N VAL A 74 -2.96 -7.13 -20.77
CA VAL A 74 -2.97 -6.37 -19.51
C VAL A 74 -4.35 -6.39 -18.84
N TYR A 75 -5.45 -6.31 -19.60
CA TYR A 75 -6.79 -6.45 -19.04
C TYR A 75 -7.07 -7.85 -18.50
N ALA A 76 -6.58 -8.90 -19.18
CA ALA A 76 -6.68 -10.27 -18.68
C ALA A 76 -5.88 -10.46 -17.38
N ALA A 77 -4.66 -9.93 -17.31
CA ALA A 77 -3.86 -9.91 -16.09
C ALA A 77 -4.56 -9.15 -14.96
N TYR A 78 -5.13 -7.97 -15.23
CA TYR A 78 -5.93 -7.23 -14.25
C TYR A 78 -7.14 -8.04 -13.74
N ALA A 79 -7.86 -8.72 -14.64
CA ALA A 79 -8.99 -9.56 -14.25
C ALA A 79 -8.53 -10.72 -13.35
N ALA A 80 -7.46 -11.43 -13.72
CA ALA A 80 -6.87 -12.49 -12.92
C ALA A 80 -6.44 -11.99 -11.53
N LEU A 81 -5.75 -10.84 -11.47
CA LEU A 81 -5.36 -10.24 -10.19
C LEU A 81 -6.56 -9.92 -9.30
N ARG A 82 -7.64 -9.42 -9.87
CA ARG A 82 -8.83 -9.06 -9.11
C ARG A 82 -9.54 -10.30 -8.58
N ASP A 83 -9.57 -11.37 -9.35
CA ASP A 83 -10.27 -12.60 -9.02
C ASP A 83 -9.46 -13.46 -8.01
N ASP A 84 -8.13 -13.44 -8.11
CA ASP A 84 -7.20 -14.15 -7.20
C ASP A 84 -6.72 -13.28 -6.02
N ALA A 85 -7.19 -12.03 -5.92
CA ALA A 85 -6.78 -11.13 -4.85
C ALA A 85 -7.14 -11.73 -3.49
N PRO A 86 -6.27 -11.55 -2.48
CA PRO A 86 -6.67 -11.81 -1.11
C PRO A 86 -7.97 -11.06 -0.75
N PRO A 87 -8.86 -11.63 0.08
CA PRO A 87 -10.14 -10.99 0.42
C PRO A 87 -10.01 -9.58 1.03
N GLU A 88 -8.89 -9.30 1.69
CA GLU A 88 -8.56 -8.02 2.31
C GLU A 88 -7.92 -7.01 1.34
N TRP A 89 -7.69 -7.41 0.08
CA TRP A 89 -7.15 -6.57 -0.97
C TRP A 89 -8.25 -6.07 -1.89
N ARG A 90 -8.05 -4.88 -2.43
CA ARG A 90 -8.87 -4.29 -3.48
C ARG A 90 -7.98 -4.00 -4.67
N VAL A 91 -8.35 -4.57 -5.81
CA VAL A 91 -7.71 -4.29 -7.09
C VAL A 91 -8.70 -3.49 -7.93
N GLY A 92 -8.30 -2.31 -8.37
CA GLY A 92 -9.14 -1.40 -9.12
C GLY A 92 -8.41 -0.78 -10.30
N LEU A 93 -9.18 -0.21 -11.23
CA LEU A 93 -8.66 0.56 -12.35
C LEU A 93 -9.03 2.03 -12.15
N SER A 94 -8.03 2.90 -12.14
CA SER A 94 -8.24 4.34 -12.07
C SER A 94 -8.72 4.90 -13.41
N PRO A 95 -9.37 6.09 -13.44
CA PRO A 95 -9.74 6.75 -14.69
C PRO A 95 -8.55 7.03 -15.63
N ALA A 96 -7.34 7.12 -15.08
CA ALA A 96 -6.08 7.27 -15.81
C ALA A 96 -5.48 5.92 -16.26
N HIS A 97 -6.31 4.87 -16.38
CA HIS A 97 -5.91 3.52 -16.77
C HIS A 97 -4.85 2.88 -15.85
N GLY A 98 -4.75 3.35 -14.62
CA GLY A 98 -3.81 2.85 -13.63
C GLY A 98 -4.40 1.67 -12.86
N VAL A 99 -3.69 0.55 -12.79
CA VAL A 99 -4.06 -0.56 -11.91
C VAL A 99 -3.61 -0.22 -10.49
N VAL A 100 -4.58 -0.04 -9.60
CA VAL A 100 -4.35 0.32 -8.19
C VAL A 100 -4.63 -0.91 -7.33
N ILE A 101 -3.69 -1.22 -6.44
CA ILE A 101 -3.84 -2.28 -5.43
C ILE A 101 -3.85 -1.62 -4.07
N GLU A 102 -4.88 -1.91 -3.27
CA GLU A 102 -5.01 -1.44 -1.89
C GLU A 102 -5.20 -2.62 -0.95
N ALA A 103 -4.66 -2.52 0.25
CA ALA A 103 -4.87 -3.48 1.33
C ALA A 103 -5.10 -2.73 2.66
N VAL A 104 -5.86 -3.35 3.56
CA VAL A 104 -6.01 -2.84 4.93
C VAL A 104 -5.61 -3.92 5.92
N GLU A 105 -4.57 -3.65 6.70
CA GLU A 105 -4.03 -4.58 7.71
C GLU A 105 -4.34 -4.06 9.11
N ALA A 106 -4.67 -4.94 10.05
CA ALA A 106 -4.77 -4.59 11.46
C ALA A 106 -3.37 -4.61 12.10
N LEU A 107 -3.00 -3.56 12.83
CA LEU A 107 -1.71 -3.48 13.55
C LEU A 107 -1.80 -3.97 15.00
N GLY A 108 -3.01 -4.21 15.51
CA GLY A 108 -3.27 -4.47 16.92
C GLY A 108 -3.48 -3.19 17.72
N LYS A 109 -3.99 -3.31 18.95
CA LYS A 109 -4.22 -2.18 19.87
C LYS A 109 -3.37 -2.40 21.14
N PRO A 110 -2.32 -1.59 21.39
CA PRO A 110 -1.88 -0.43 20.61
C PRO A 110 -1.16 -0.80 19.30
N ALA A 111 -1.18 0.11 18.31
CA ALA A 111 -0.38 -0.03 17.09
C ALA A 111 1.08 0.29 17.41
N THR A 112 2.01 -0.57 16.98
CA THR A 112 3.46 -0.38 17.23
C THR A 112 4.24 -0.17 15.94
N VAL A 113 5.43 0.41 16.06
CA VAL A 113 6.38 0.56 14.93
C VAL A 113 6.69 -0.80 14.30
N SER A 114 6.96 -1.81 15.13
CA SER A 114 7.28 -3.16 14.66
C SER A 114 6.11 -3.80 13.90
N ALA A 115 4.87 -3.64 14.38
CA ALA A 115 3.68 -4.12 13.67
C ALA A 115 3.49 -3.41 12.33
N LEU A 116 3.73 -2.09 12.27
CA LEU A 116 3.65 -1.30 11.05
C LEU A 116 4.68 -1.75 10.00
N ILE A 117 5.95 -1.91 10.39
CA ILE A 117 7.00 -2.37 9.48
C ILE A 117 6.74 -3.81 9.02
N ALA A 118 6.28 -4.69 9.92
CA ALA A 118 5.91 -6.05 9.56
C ALA A 118 4.75 -6.09 8.56
N ALA A 119 3.71 -5.28 8.76
CA ALA A 119 2.58 -5.18 7.83
C ALA A 119 3.02 -4.65 6.44
N ALA A 120 3.82 -3.58 6.40
CA ALA A 120 4.35 -3.04 5.15
C ALA A 120 5.23 -4.08 4.41
N THR A 121 6.04 -4.83 5.14
CA THR A 121 6.90 -5.89 4.59
C THR A 121 6.07 -7.03 4.00
N ARG A 122 5.10 -7.56 4.76
CA ARG A 122 4.20 -8.61 4.26
C ARG A 122 3.46 -8.19 3.01
N PHE A 123 2.97 -6.95 2.98
CA PHE A 123 2.30 -6.41 1.81
C PHE A 123 3.19 -6.42 0.57
N VAL A 124 4.42 -5.89 0.64
CA VAL A 124 5.29 -5.83 -0.55
C VAL A 124 5.78 -7.20 -1.02
N LEU A 125 5.94 -8.16 -0.11
CA LEU A 125 6.27 -9.54 -0.46
C LEU A 125 5.10 -10.22 -1.20
N ARG A 126 3.87 -10.01 -0.73
CA ARG A 126 2.65 -10.53 -1.40
C ARG A 126 2.34 -9.79 -2.70
N LEU A 127 2.77 -8.53 -2.81
CA LEU A 127 2.57 -7.70 -3.99
C LEU A 127 3.48 -8.13 -5.14
N ALA A 128 4.67 -8.68 -4.85
CA ALA A 128 5.65 -9.06 -5.86
C ALA A 128 5.08 -9.88 -7.03
N PRO A 129 4.39 -11.03 -6.82
CA PRO A 129 3.81 -11.79 -7.92
C PRO A 129 2.76 -11.01 -8.72
N CYS A 130 2.03 -10.09 -8.08
CA CYS A 130 1.07 -9.24 -8.79
C CYS A 130 1.76 -8.28 -9.75
N LEU A 131 2.92 -7.74 -9.35
CA LEU A 131 3.71 -6.87 -10.20
C LEU A 131 4.33 -7.64 -11.36
N ASP A 132 4.82 -8.85 -11.10
CA ASP A 132 5.39 -9.71 -12.13
C ASP A 132 4.34 -10.05 -13.20
N LEU A 133 3.13 -10.44 -12.81
CA LEU A 133 2.04 -10.73 -13.74
C LEU A 133 1.70 -9.52 -14.64
N LEU A 134 1.67 -8.31 -14.08
CA LEU A 134 1.41 -7.10 -14.86
C LEU A 134 2.57 -6.74 -15.78
N ASP A 135 3.81 -6.85 -15.29
CA ASP A 135 5.02 -6.57 -16.06
C ASP A 135 5.14 -7.53 -17.26
N GLU A 136 4.89 -8.84 -17.05
CA GLU A 136 4.86 -9.87 -18.10
C GLU A 136 3.75 -9.64 -19.12
N ALA A 137 2.59 -9.15 -18.68
CA ALA A 137 1.47 -8.81 -19.57
C ALA A 137 1.71 -7.53 -20.40
N GLY A 138 2.81 -6.81 -20.16
CA GLY A 138 3.15 -5.58 -20.86
C GLY A 138 2.47 -4.33 -20.29
N ALA A 139 2.11 -4.34 -19.01
CA ALA A 139 1.67 -3.13 -18.33
C ALA A 139 2.80 -2.10 -18.34
N ARG A 140 2.44 -0.82 -18.52
CA ARG A 140 3.41 0.26 -18.42
C ARG A 140 3.80 0.49 -16.95
N PRO A 141 5.07 0.81 -16.66
CA PRO A 141 5.48 1.21 -15.32
C PRO A 141 4.68 2.41 -14.79
N ALA A 142 4.49 2.42 -13.47
CA ALA A 142 3.84 3.49 -12.70
C ALA A 142 4.80 4.62 -12.30
#